data_AF-A0A7J3P1F9-F1
#
_entry.id   AF-A0A7J3P1F9-F1
#
_cell.length_a   1.000
_cell.length_b   1.000
_cell.length_c   1.000
_cell.angle_alpha   90.00
_cell.angle_beta   90.00
_cell.angle_gamma   90.00
#
_symmetry.space_group_name_H-M   'P 1'
#
loop_
_entity.id
_entity.type
_entity.pdbx_description
1 polymer ?
#
loop_
_entity_poly.entity_id
_entity_poly.type
_entity_poly.pdbx_seq_one_letter_code
_entity_poly.pdbx_strand_id
1 'polypeptide(L)' 'MHSEIVWRAFSSVLPYLVYPQELKQLLEESPGAPVEVLVQRLREAIPKLDEIRRTDIRIFLNELERLVRAGGA' A
#
# COMPACT_ATOMS: atom_id res chain seq x y z
N MET A 1 0.27 -0.02 -15.33
CA MET A 1 0.60 0.92 -14.23
C MET A 1 -0.50 0.81 -13.18
N HIS A 2 -0.15 0.71 -11.90
CA HIS A 2 -1.14 0.97 -10.84
C HIS A 2 -1.69 2.40 -10.97
N SER A 3 -2.91 2.61 -10.49
CA SER A 3 -3.54 3.92 -10.46
C SER A 3 -2.64 4.94 -9.73
N GLU A 4 -2.63 6.18 -10.20
CA GLU A 4 -1.84 7.29 -9.65
C GLU A 4 -1.99 7.42 -8.12
N ILE A 5 -3.18 7.09 -7.60
CA ILE A 5 -3.50 7.11 -6.17
C ILE A 5 -2.66 6.15 -5.32
N VAL A 6 -2.26 4.98 -5.85
CA VAL A 6 -1.41 4.01 -5.15
C VAL A 6 -0.01 4.60 -4.94
N TRP A 7 0.56 5.16 -6.00
CA TRP A 7 1.89 5.77 -5.95
C TRP A 7 1.91 7.07 -5.14
N ARG A 8 0.80 7.83 -5.17
CA ARG A 8 0.60 8.98 -4.30
C ARG A 8 0.56 8.57 -2.83
N ALA A 9 -0.19 7.52 -2.48
CA ALA A 9 -0.22 6.96 -1.13
C ALA A 9 1.18 6.53 -0.69
N PHE A 10 1.87 5.74 -1.51
CA PHE A 10 3.24 5.27 -1.23
C PHE A 10 4.22 6.44 -1.00
N SER A 11 4.18 7.46 -1.86
CA SER A 11 5.04 8.65 -1.75
C SER A 11 4.78 9.44 -0.48
N SER A 12 3.53 9.53 -0.04
CA SER A 12 3.17 10.25 1.19
C SER A 12 3.58 9.52 2.47
N VAL A 13 3.66 8.19 2.44
CA VAL A 13 4.06 7.40 3.62
C VAL A 13 5.53 7.06 3.68
N LEU A 14 6.27 7.25 2.58
CA LEU A 14 7.69 6.93 2.43
C LEU A 14 8.58 7.34 3.63
N PRO A 15 8.42 8.54 4.22
CA PRO A 15 9.21 8.95 5.39
C PRO A 15 8.96 8.13 6.67
N TYR A 16 7.86 7.39 6.74
CA TYR A 16 7.44 6.61 7.92
C TYR A 16 7.72 5.11 7.78
N LEU A 17 8.18 4.65 6.62
CA LEU A 17 8.42 3.23 6.36
C LEU A 17 9.83 2.82 6.77
N VAL A 18 9.94 1.64 7.41
CA VAL A 18 11.24 1.04 7.71
C VAL A 18 11.80 0.29 6.49
N TYR A 19 10.93 -0.40 5.75
CA TYR A 19 11.28 -1.19 4.57
C TYR A 19 10.54 -0.72 3.30
N PRO A 20 10.75 0.54 2.85
CA PRO A 20 10.02 1.10 1.70
C PRO A 20 10.26 0.33 0.39
N GLN A 21 11.43 -0.28 0.21
CA GLN A 21 11.75 -1.05 -1.00
C GLN A 21 10.95 -2.35 -1.10
N GLU A 22 10.69 -3.02 0.03
CA GLU A 22 9.88 -4.25 0.05
C GLU A 22 8.43 -3.93 -0.29
N LEU A 23 7.87 -2.87 0.32
CA LEU A 23 6.53 -2.42 -0.03
C LEU A 23 6.47 -2.02 -1.52
N LYS A 24 7.46 -1.28 -2.02
CA LYS A 24 7.51 -0.92 -3.44
C LYS A 24 7.50 -2.13 -4.37
N GLN A 25 8.28 -3.18 -4.06
CA GLN A 25 8.27 -4.42 -4.83
C GLN A 25 6.88 -5.07 -4.85
N LEU A 26 6.20 -5.16 -3.70
CA LEU A 26 4.82 -5.67 -3.62
C LEU A 26 3.85 -4.86 -4.49
N LEU A 27 4.03 -3.54 -4.55
CA LEU A 27 3.26 -2.67 -5.44
C LEU A 27 3.62 -2.89 -6.92
N GLU A 28 4.85 -3.26 -7.26
CA GLU A 28 5.25 -3.49 -8.65
C GLU A 28 4.85 -4.88 -9.19
N GLU A 29 4.65 -5.86 -8.32
CA GLU A 29 4.28 -7.25 -8.67
C GLU A 29 2.86 -7.41 -9.23
N SER A 30 2.00 -6.40 -9.12
CA SER A 30 0.59 -6.48 -9.51
C SER A 30 0.14 -5.43 -10.55
N PRO A 31 0.94 -5.15 -11.60
CA PRO A 31 0.73 -3.98 -12.43
C PRO A 31 -0.65 -3.98 -13.11
N GLY A 32 -1.46 -2.95 -12.85
CA GLY A 32 -2.78 -2.79 -13.46
C GLY A 32 -3.92 -3.55 -12.77
N ALA A 33 -3.66 -4.22 -11.64
CA ALA A 33 -4.74 -4.72 -10.80
C ALA A 33 -5.57 -3.57 -10.21
N PRO A 34 -6.90 -3.74 -10.06
CA PRO A 34 -7.74 -2.80 -9.30
C PRO A 34 -7.17 -2.57 -7.89
N VAL A 35 -7.39 -1.37 -7.35
CA VAL A 35 -6.89 -0.99 -6.02
C VAL A 35 -7.39 -1.95 -4.94
N GLU A 36 -8.63 -2.42 -5.08
CA GLU A 36 -9.29 -3.36 -4.17
C GLU A 36 -8.56 -4.71 -4.12
N VAL A 37 -8.10 -5.19 -5.29
CA VAL A 37 -7.34 -6.45 -5.40
C VAL A 37 -5.97 -6.30 -4.73
N LEU A 38 -5.30 -5.16 -4.92
CA LEU A 38 -4.04 -4.86 -4.24
C LEU A 38 -4.22 -4.80 -2.71
N VAL A 39 -5.27 -4.11 -2.24
CA VAL A 39 -5.59 -4.01 -0.81
C VAL A 39 -5.85 -5.40 -0.22
N GLN A 40 -6.61 -6.25 -0.91
CA GLN A 40 -6.88 -7.60 -0.45
C GLN A 40 -5.58 -8.42 -0.32
N ARG A 41 -4.71 -8.39 -1.33
CA ARG A 41 -3.40 -9.09 -1.30
C ARG A 41 -2.53 -8.63 -0.13
N LEU A 42 -2.44 -7.32 0.11
CA LEU A 42 -1.66 -6.77 1.22
C LEU A 42 -2.24 -7.20 2.58
N ARG A 43 -3.58 -7.25 2.71
CA ARG A 43 -4.24 -7.75 3.93
C ARG A 43 -4.00 -9.24 4.16
N GLU A 44 -3.95 -10.05 3.10
CA GLU A 44 -3.63 -11.48 3.17
C GLU A 44 -2.15 -11.75 3.50
N ALA A 45 -1.25 -10.80 3.20
CA ALA A 45 0.17 -10.89 3.54
C ALA A 45 0.45 -10.58 5.02
N ILE A 46 -0.29 -9.64 5.63
CA ILE A 46 -0.10 -9.17 7.03
C ILE A 46 0.13 -10.29 8.07
N PRO A 47 -0.65 -11.39 8.09
CA PRO A 47 -0.49 -12.45 9.10
C PRO A 47 0.84 -13.20 9.01
N LYS A 48 1.50 -13.18 7.85
CA LYS A 48 2.75 -13.90 7.56
C LYS A 48 4.00 -13.06 7.83
N LEU A 49 3.82 -11.78 8.17
CA LEU A 49 4.90 -10.81 8.34
C LEU A 49 5.19 -10.58 9.82
N ASP A 50 6.44 -10.21 10.10
CA ASP A 50 6.83 -9.65 11.39
C ASP A 50 6.13 -8.30 11.68
N GLU A 51 6.31 -7.83 12.91
CA GLU A 51 5.65 -6.62 13.41
C GLU A 51 6.02 -5.36 12.63
N ILE A 52 7.27 -5.24 12.16
CA ILE A 52 7.75 -4.04 11.47
C ILE A 52 7.13 -3.97 10.07
N ARG A 53 7.25 -5.05 9.29
CA ARG A 53 6.66 -5.14 7.94
C ARG A 53 5.14 -5.00 7.96
N ARG A 54 4.50 -5.57 8.98
CA ARG A 54 3.06 -5.39 9.22
C ARG A 54 2.70 -3.93 9.46
N THR A 55 3.52 -3.20 10.21
CA THR A 55 3.31 -1.78 10.50
C THR A 55 3.46 -0.94 9.23
N ASP A 56 4.49 -1.17 8.43
CA ASP A 56 4.69 -0.50 7.14
C ASP A 56 3.47 -0.67 6.21
N ILE A 57 2.97 -1.91 6.07
CA ILE A 57 1.77 -2.18 5.25
C ILE A 57 0.54 -1.47 5.82
N ARG A 58 0.35 -1.44 7.15
CA ARG A 58 -0.79 -0.75 7.77
C ARG A 58 -0.74 0.76 7.56
N ILE A 59 0.43 1.37 7.70
CA ILE A 59 0.64 2.81 7.42
C ILE A 59 0.20 3.11 5.98
N PHE A 60 0.70 2.32 5.02
CA PHE A 60 0.34 2.47 3.62
C PHE A 60 -1.16 2.29 3.36
N LEU A 61 -1.79 1.23 3.89
CA LEU A 61 -3.21 0.95 3.68
C LEU A 61 -4.10 2.06 4.25
N ASN A 62 -3.78 2.58 5.43
CA ASN A 62 -4.54 3.68 6.05
C ASN A 62 -4.53 4.93 5.16
N GLU A 63 -3.37 5.27 4.58
CA GLU A 63 -3.24 6.42 3.71
C GLU A 63 -3.92 6.22 2.35
N LEU A 64 -3.80 5.00 1.78
CA LEU A 64 -4.50 4.65 0.57
C LEU A 64 -6.03 4.76 0.74
N GLU A 65 -6.58 4.22 1.83
CA GLU A 65 -8.00 4.32 2.16
C GLU A 65 -8.44 5.78 2.40
N ARG A 66 -7.56 6.62 2.97
CA ARG A 66 -7.83 8.05 3.13
C ARG A 66 -7.94 8.75 1.78
N LEU A 67 -7.00 8.50 0.87
CA LEU A 67 -7.00 9.10 -0.47
C LEU A 67 -8.18 8.64 -1.33
N VAL A 68 -8.52 7.34 -1.28
CA VAL A 68 -9.68 6.80 -2.02
C VAL A 68 -10.98 7.46 -1.56
N ARG A 69 -11.16 7.65 -0.25
CA ARG A 69 -12.33 8.37 0.30
C ARG A 69 -12.35 9.85 -0.07
N ALA A 70 -11.18 10.50 -0.10
CA ALA A 70 -11.08 11.93 -0.44
C ALA A 70 -11.28 12.23 -1.94
N GLY A 71 -11.04 11.26 -2.82
CA GLY A 71 -11.24 11.40 -4.28
C GLY A 71 -12.62 10.94 -4.78
N GLY A 72 -13.51 10.48 -3.90
CA GLY A 72 -14.86 10.00 -4.23
C GLY A 72 -15.97 11.04 -3.99
N ALA A 73 -15.64 12.32 -3.87
CA ALA A 73 -16.57 13.44 -3.68
C ALA A 73 -16.62 14.33 -4.92
#